data_AF-A0A2V7VCF2-F1
#
_entry.id   AF-A0A2V7VCF2-F1
#
_cell.length_a   1.000
_cell.length_b   1.000
_cell.length_c   1.000
_cell.angle_alpha   90.00
_cell.angle_beta   90.00
_cell.angle_gamma   90.00
#
_symmetry.space_group_name_H-M   'P 1'
#
loop_
_entity.id
_entity.type
_entity.pdbx_description
1 polymer ?
#
loop_
_entity_poly.entity_id
_entity_poly.type
_entity_poly.pdbx_seq_one_letter_code
_entity_poly.pdbx_strand_id
1 'polypeptide(L)' 'MKTIVIGLDCAAPEIVLRDERLPNIRRLMQSGCYGRLESVIPPITVPAWMSMATSQDPG' A
#
# COMPACT_ATOMS: atom_id res chain seq x y z
N MET A 1 17.72 14.54 -1.74
CA MET A 1 16.65 13.76 -2.37
C MET A 1 15.40 13.87 -1.49
N LYS A 2 14.21 14.09 -2.06
CA LYS A 2 12.94 14.12 -1.31
C LYS A 2 12.13 12.89 -1.70
N THR A 3 11.55 12.20 -0.72
CA THR A 3 10.78 10.97 -0.90
C THR A 3 9.36 11.19 -0.40
N ILE A 4 8.38 10.58 -1.08
CA ILE A 4 6.97 10.61 -0.69
C ILE A 4 6.52 9.16 -0.47
N VAL A 5 5.82 8.93 0.64
CA VAL A 5 5.13 7.66 0.95
C VAL A 5 3.63 7.94 0.92
N ILE A 6 2.86 7.10 0.22
CA ILE A 6 1.41 7.27 0.06
C ILE A 6 0.73 5.97 0.52
N GLY A 7 -0.15 6.09 1.51
CA GLY A 7 -1.10 5.03 1.88
C GLY A 7 -2.43 5.26 1.17
N LEU A 8 -3.01 4.19 0.60
CA LEU A 8 -4.35 4.21 0.01
C LEU A 8 -5.26 3.31 0.86
N ASP A 9 -6.25 3.89 1.53
CA ASP A 9 -7.22 3.11 2.32
C ASP A 9 -8.23 2.42 1.39
N CYS A 10 -8.73 1.24 1.80
CA CYS A 10 -9.63 0.39 1.01
C CYS A 10 -9.08 -0.03 -0.37
N ALA A 11 -7.76 0.01 -0.56
CA ALA A 11 -7.11 -0.23 -1.84
C ALA A 11 -6.64 -1.69 -1.98
N ALA A 12 -7.59 -2.64 -1.93
CA ALA A 12 -7.30 -4.07 -1.98
C ALA A 12 -6.40 -4.43 -3.19
N PRO A 13 -5.41 -5.35 -3.05
CA PRO A 13 -4.51 -5.71 -4.13
C PRO A 13 -5.23 -6.19 -5.40
N GLU A 14 -6.38 -6.84 -5.26
CA GLU A 14 -7.21 -7.33 -6.35
C GLU A 14 -7.76 -6.19 -7.21
N ILE A 15 -7.91 -4.99 -6.64
CA ILE A 15 -8.30 -3.77 -7.35
C ILE A 15 -7.06 -3.11 -7.93
N VAL A 16 -6.12 -2.72 -7.06
CA VAL A 16 -4.98 -1.87 -7.47
C VAL A 16 -4.06 -2.58 -8.45
N LEU A 17 -3.78 -3.87 -8.24
CA LEU A 17 -2.84 -4.62 -9.07
C LEU A 17 -3.48 -5.18 -10.34
N ARG A 18 -4.81 -5.17 -10.49
CA ARG A 18 -5.49 -5.74 -11.67
C ARG A 18 -6.32 -4.77 -12.51
N ASP A 19 -6.84 -3.67 -11.95
CA ASP A 19 -7.62 -2.70 -12.71
C ASP A 19 -6.76 -1.91 -13.72
N GLU A 20 -6.98 -2.13 -15.01
CA GLU A 20 -6.27 -1.47 -16.10
C GLU A 20 -6.62 0.02 -16.25
N ARG A 21 -7.73 0.47 -15.65
CA ARG A 21 -8.20 1.87 -15.68
C ARG A 21 -7.40 2.80 -14.78
N LEU A 22 -6.37 2.31 -14.10
CA LEU A 22 -5.49 3.07 -13.20
C LEU A 22 -4.14 3.39 -13.88
N PRO A 23 -4.08 4.28 -14.89
CA PRO A 23 -2.91 4.44 -15.75
C PRO A 23 -1.64 4.86 -14.99
N ASN A 24 -1.78 5.69 -13.96
CA ASN A 24 -0.66 6.14 -13.14
C ASN A 24 -0.07 5.00 -12.30
N ILE A 25 -0.93 4.14 -11.72
CA ILE A 25 -0.49 2.96 -10.98
C ILE A 25 0.20 1.97 -11.93
N ARG A 26 -0.38 1.72 -13.11
CA ARG A 26 0.23 0.85 -14.14
C ARG A 26 1.62 1.32 -14.53
N ARG A 27 1.79 2.62 -14.77
CA ARG A 27 3.07 3.22 -15.08
C ARG A 27 4.09 3.00 -13.95
N LEU A 28 3.70 3.22 -12.69
CA LEU A 28 4.56 3.01 -11.52
C LEU A 28 5.00 1.55 -11.39
N MET A 29 4.06 0.61 -11.58
CA MET A 29 4.35 -0.84 -11.53
C MET A 29 5.32 -1.27 -12.64
N GLN A 30 5.19 -0.71 -13.85
CA GLN A 30 6.07 -1.03 -14.98
C GLN A 30 7.47 -0.43 -14.84
N SER A 31 7.59 0.77 -14.25
CA SER A 31 8.88 1.45 -14.08
C SER A 31 9.61 1.09 -12.79
N GLY A 32 9.02 0.28 -11.91
CA GLY A 32 9.51 0.02 -10.57
C GLY A 32 9.31 -1.42 -10.13
N CYS A 33 9.24 -1.62 -8.81
CA CYS A 33 8.96 -2.92 -8.19
C CYS A 33 7.62 -2.86 -7.45
N TYR A 34 6.87 -3.94 -7.49
CA TYR A 34 5.61 -4.09 -6.76
C TYR A 34 5.40 -5.54 -6.33
N GLY A 35 4.59 -5.73 -5.29
CA GLY A 35 4.24 -7.03 -4.75
C GLY A 35 3.10 -6.91 -3.73
N ARG A 36 2.61 -8.05 -3.25
CA ARG A 36 1.66 -8.07 -2.12
C ARG A 36 2.46 -7.95 -0.82
N LEU A 37 1.92 -7.20 0.12
CA LEU A 37 2.44 -7.08 1.49
C LEU A 37 1.39 -7.63 2.46
N GLU A 38 1.86 -8.19 3.56
CA GLU A 38 1.01 -8.57 4.69
C GLU A 38 0.70 -7.35 5.55
N SER A 39 -0.56 -7.23 5.97
CA SER A 39 -0.99 -6.17 6.88
C SER A 39 -0.87 -6.64 8.33
N VAL A 40 -1.15 -5.74 9.27
CA VAL A 40 -1.31 -6.09 10.68
C VAL A 40 -2.55 -6.96 10.91
N ILE A 41 -2.57 -7.68 12.03
CA ILE A 41 -3.75 -8.43 12.49
C ILE A 41 -4.26 -7.80 13.79
N PRO A 42 -5.53 -7.35 13.85
CA PRO A 42 -6.52 -7.34 12.77
C PRO A 42 -6.26 -6.23 11.72
N PRO A 43 -6.60 -6.47 10.43
CA PRO A 43 -6.33 -5.53 9.34
C PRO A 43 -7.39 -4.42 9.30
N ILE A 44 -7.36 -3.52 10.27
CA ILE A 44 -8.26 -2.35 10.38
C ILE A 44 -7.47 -1.04 10.33
N THR A 45 -8.13 0.06 9.94
CA THR A 45 -7.49 1.34 9.59
C THR A 45 -6.48 1.81 10.66
N VAL A 46 -6.90 2.01 11.90
CA VAL A 46 -6.04 2.60 12.95
C VAL A 46 -4.70 1.86 13.14
N PRO A 47 -4.67 0.55 13.47
CA PRO A 47 -3.41 -0.18 13.65
C PRO A 47 -2.58 -0.26 12.35
N ALA A 48 -3.20 -0.41 11.17
CA ALA A 48 -2.45 -0.47 9.91
C ALA A 48 -1.70 0.84 9.62
N TRP A 49 -2.36 1.99 9.83
CA TRP A 49 -1.74 3.30 9.64
C TRP A 49 -0.67 3.60 10.69
N MET A 50 -0.90 3.22 11.94
CA MET A 50 0.09 3.39 13.01
C MET A 50 1.34 2.57 12.73
N SER A 51 1.20 1.28 12.40
CA SER A 51 2.34 0.42 12.06
C SER A 51 3.08 0.89 10.81
N MET A 52 2.37 1.39 9.78
CA MET A 52 3.02 1.98 8.60
C MET A 52 3.85 3.22 8.96
N ALA A 53 3.36 4.08 9.85
CA ALA A 53 4.03 5.32 10.22
C ALA A 53 5.20 5.13 11.19
N THR A 54 5.11 4.15 12.09
CA THR A 54 6.12 3.92 13.14
C THR A 54 7.07 2.77 12.82
N SER A 55 6.74 1.94 11.83
CA SER A 55 7.41 0.66 11.54
C SER A 55 7.45 -0.29 12.75
N GLN A 56 6.46 -0.20 13.65
CA GLN A 56 6.30 -1.08 14.80
C GLN A 56 5.10 -2.00 14.63
N ASP A 57 5.21 -3.20 15.19
CA ASP A 57 4.07 -4.10 15.37
C ASP A 57 3.02 -3.45 16.31
N PRO A 58 1.71 -3.63 16.09
CA PRO A 58 0.68 -3.02 16.94
C PRO A 58 0.61 -3.60 18.37
N GLY A 59 1.34 -4.67 18.71
CA GLY A 59 1.45 -5.17 20.09
C GLY A 59 1.99 -6.59 20.22
#